data_AF-A0AAV0ND97-F1
#
_entry.id   AF-A0AAV0ND97-F1
#
_cell.length_a   1.000
_cell.length_b   1.000
_cell.length_c   1.000
_cell.angle_alpha   90.00
_cell.angle_beta   90.00
_cell.angle_gamma   90.00
#
_symmetry.space_group_name_H-M   'P 1'
#
loop_
_entity.id
_entity.type
_entity.pdbx_description
1 polymer ?
#
loop_
_entity_poly.entity_id
_entity_poly.type
_entity_poly.pdbx_seq_one_letter_code
_entity_poly.pdbx_strand_id
1 'polypeptide(L)'
;MKHHGATEEEAVEFLWKKIRNAWKDIAQEYQKPTPLPVVLMDRILNLARSCNLFYENGDGYTDSRLMKDELTSLLFDPVPL
;
A
#
# COMPACT_ATOMS: atom_id res chain seq x y z
N MET A 1 -17.67 9.56 9.20
CA MET A 1 -18.46 10.22 10.26
C MET A 1 -19.81 10.74 9.76
N LYS A 2 -19.87 11.80 8.91
CA LYS A 2 -21.14 12.46 8.50
C LYS A 2 -22.27 11.55 7.99
N HIS A 3 -21.95 10.46 7.28
CA HIS A 3 -22.94 9.54 6.74
C HIS A 3 -23.50 8.52 7.74
N HIS A 4 -22.80 8.28 8.85
CA HIS A 4 -23.12 7.20 9.80
C HIS A 4 -23.15 7.65 11.26
N GLY A 5 -22.88 8.93 11.55
CA GLY A 5 -22.73 9.43 12.91
C GLY A 5 -21.52 8.87 13.68
N ALA A 6 -20.69 8.06 13.02
CA ALA A 6 -19.54 7.38 13.64
C ALA A 6 -18.42 8.35 14.06
N THR A 7 -17.66 7.99 15.09
CA THR A 7 -16.45 8.71 15.50
C THR A 7 -15.33 8.55 14.46
N GLU A 8 -14.23 9.29 14.66
CA GLU A 8 -13.06 9.18 13.80
C GLU A 8 -12.42 7.80 13.94
N GLU A 9 -12.26 7.33 15.18
CA GLU A 9 -11.66 6.03 15.51
C GLU A 9 -12.46 4.88 14.90
N GLU A 10 -13.79 4.91 15.01
CA GLU A 10 -14.67 3.91 14.40
C GLU A 10 -14.54 3.91 12.86
N ALA A 11 -14.44 5.09 12.26
CA ALA A 11 -14.24 5.21 10.82
C ALA A 11 -12.87 4.68 10.37
N VAL A 12 -11.81 4.99 11.13
CA VAL A 12 -10.45 4.51 10.89
C VAL A 12 -10.38 2.99 11.01
N GLU A 13 -10.93 2.41 12.09
CA GLU A 13 -10.96 0.96 12.29
C GLU A 13 -11.70 0.25 11.14
N PHE A 14 -12.85 0.80 10.72
CA PHE A 14 -13.62 0.27 9.61
C PHE A 14 -12.85 0.30 8.29
N LEU A 15 -12.17 1.41 7.98
CA LEU A 15 -11.34 1.54 6.77
C LEU A 15 -10.17 0.55 6.80
N TRP A 16 -9.49 0.41 7.95
CA TRP A 16 -8.44 -0.59 8.11
C TRP A 16 -8.94 -2.02 7.91
N LYS A 17 -10.15 -2.34 8.39
CA LYS A 17 -10.77 -3.65 8.13
C LYS A 17 -11.02 -3.86 6.64
N LYS A 18 -11.49 -2.84 5.91
CA LYS A 18 -11.66 -2.91 4.45
C LYS A 18 -10.33 -3.12 3.72
N ILE A 19 -9.29 -2.38 4.09
CA ILE A 19 -7.95 -2.52 3.51
C ILE A 19 -7.41 -3.94 3.72
N ARG A 20 -7.52 -4.47 4.96
CA ARG A 20 -7.09 -5.85 5.27
C ARG A 20 -7.84 -6.90 4.44
N ASN A 21 -9.13 -6.72 4.21
CA ASN A 21 -9.91 -7.64 3.37
C ASN A 21 -9.48 -7.52 1.90
N ALA A 22 -9.32 -6.30 1.37
CA ALA A 22 -8.86 -6.08 0.01
C ALA A 22 -7.47 -6.71 -0.26
N TRP A 23 -6.56 -6.68 0.72
CA TRP A 23 -5.27 -7.39 0.62
C TRP A 23 -5.42 -8.91 0.48
N LYS A 24 -6.40 -9.52 1.17
CA LYS A 24 -6.69 -10.96 1.03
C LYS A 24 -7.24 -11.27 -0.36
N ASP A 25 -8.14 -10.43 -0.85
CA ASP A 25 -8.70 -10.57 -2.19
C ASP A 25 -7.60 -10.47 -3.26
N ILE A 26 -6.70 -9.47 -3.16
CA ILE A 26 -5.54 -9.32 -4.06
C ILE A 26 -4.67 -10.58 -4.04
N ALA A 27 -4.33 -11.11 -2.86
CA ALA A 27 -3.50 -12.31 -2.74
C ALA A 27 -4.18 -13.54 -3.37
N GLN A 28 -5.48 -13.69 -3.18
CA GLN A 28 -6.25 -14.79 -3.75
C GLN A 28 -6.34 -14.69 -5.28
N GLU A 29 -6.65 -13.50 -5.83
CA GLU A 29 -6.74 -13.31 -7.28
C GLU A 29 -5.38 -13.44 -7.96
N TYR A 30 -4.31 -12.97 -7.32
CA TYR A 30 -2.95 -13.08 -7.87
C TYR A 30 -2.50 -14.53 -8.06
N GLN A 31 -3.00 -15.46 -7.25
CA GLN A 31 -2.69 -16.89 -7.37
C GLN A 31 -3.50 -17.62 -8.45
N LYS A 32 -4.61 -17.04 -8.92
CA LYS A 32 -5.46 -17.71 -9.90
C LYS A 32 -4.81 -17.68 -11.28
N PRO A 33 -5.02 -18.73 -12.11
CA PRO A 33 -4.66 -18.67 -13.52
C PRO A 33 -5.35 -17.48 -14.19
N THR A 34 -4.57 -16.65 -14.85
CA THR A 34 -5.05 -15.45 -15.56
C THR A 34 -4.48 -15.44 -16.98
N PRO A 35 -5.24 -14.97 -17.98
CA PRO A 35 -4.71 -14.74 -19.32
C PRO A 35 -3.75 -13.54 -19.38
N LEU A 36 -3.66 -12.75 -18.30
CA LEU A 36 -2.79 -11.59 -18.25
C LEU A 36 -1.32 -11.98 -18.00
N PRO A 37 -0.36 -11.32 -18.67
CA PRO A 37 1.05 -11.44 -18.34
C PRO A 37 1.35 -11.11 -16.87
N VAL A 38 2.20 -11.91 -16.22
CA VAL A 38 2.63 -11.71 -14.83
C VAL A 38 3.17 -10.29 -14.60
N VAL A 39 3.94 -9.77 -15.56
CA VAL A 39 4.49 -8.41 -15.49
C VAL A 39 3.42 -7.32 -15.34
N LEU A 40 2.23 -7.50 -15.92
CA LEU A 40 1.12 -6.55 -15.74
C LEU A 40 0.48 -6.68 -14.36
N MET A 41 0.35 -7.92 -13.87
CA MET A 41 -0.13 -8.18 -12.50
C MET A 41 0.81 -7.59 -11.46
N ASP A 42 2.13 -7.76 -11.64
CA ASP A 42 3.16 -7.18 -10.77
C ASP A 42 3.09 -5.65 -10.72
N ARG A 43 2.81 -4.99 -11.86
CA ARG A 43 2.67 -3.53 -11.89
C ARG A 43 1.52 -3.04 -11.00
N ILE A 44 0.37 -3.70 -11.09
CA ILE A 44 -0.81 -3.35 -10.28
C ILE A 44 -0.54 -3.64 -8.80
N LEU A 45 0.02 -4.80 -8.50
CA LEU A 45 0.36 -5.20 -7.14
C LEU A 45 1.39 -4.25 -6.51
N ASN A 46 2.43 -3.89 -7.25
CA ASN A 46 3.47 -2.99 -6.77
C ASN A 46 2.94 -1.57 -6.58
N LEU A 47 2.00 -1.09 -7.40
CA LEU A 47 1.33 0.19 -7.17
C LEU A 47 0.59 0.20 -5.82
N ALA A 48 -0.16 -0.85 -5.52
CA ALA A 48 -0.85 -0.99 -4.22
C ALA A 48 0.15 -1.03 -3.05
N ARG A 49 1.26 -1.76 -3.20
CA ARG A 49 2.35 -1.81 -2.20
C ARG A 49 3.01 -0.45 -2.00
N SER A 50 3.27 0.29 -3.07
CA SER A 50 3.84 1.65 -2.99
C SER A 50 2.92 2.59 -2.22
N CYS A 51 1.61 2.56 -2.48
CA CYS A 51 0.66 3.33 -1.67
C CYS A 51 0.73 2.95 -0.18
N ASN A 52 0.76 1.65 0.13
CA ASN A 52 0.88 1.21 1.53
C ASN A 52 2.17 1.70 2.19
N LEU A 53 3.30 1.66 1.47
CA LEU A 53 4.59 2.17 1.95
C LEU A 53 4.54 3.68 2.22
N PHE A 54 4.06 4.48 1.27
CA PHE A 54 4.01 5.94 1.42
C PHE A 54 3.10 6.42 2.54
N TYR A 55 2.08 5.63 2.91
CA TYR A 55 1.08 6.03 3.90
C TYR A 55 1.15 5.29 5.23
N GLU A 56 2.19 4.49 5.47
CA GLU A 56 2.33 3.71 6.70
C GLU A 56 2.47 4.60 7.96
N ASN A 57 3.25 5.68 7.85
CA ASN A 57 3.64 6.54 8.96
C ASN A 57 3.05 7.97 8.88
N GLY A 58 2.08 8.21 7.99
CA GLY A 58 1.55 9.54 7.70
C GLY A 58 1.52 9.82 6.19
N ASP A 59 1.47 11.08 5.78
CA ASP A 59 1.51 11.44 4.35
C ASP A 59 2.95 11.51 3.82
N GLY A 60 3.59 10.35 3.64
CA GLY A 60 4.95 10.26 3.11
C GLY A 60 5.07 10.61 1.63
N TYR A 61 3.95 10.78 0.91
CA TYR A 61 3.97 11.21 -0.48
C TYR A 61 4.25 12.72 -0.60
N THR A 62 3.62 13.54 0.25
CA THR A 62 3.83 15.00 0.24
C THR A 62 4.85 15.45 1.28
N ASP A 63 4.98 14.75 2.41
CA ASP A 63 5.99 14.99 3.42
C ASP A 63 7.21 14.07 3.21
N SER A 64 8.17 14.57 2.43
CA SER A 64 9.38 13.82 2.07
C SER A 64 10.21 13.37 3.27
N ARG A 65 10.03 13.96 4.47
CA ARG A 65 10.78 13.59 5.67
C ARG A 65 10.46 12.18 6.14
N LEU A 66 9.25 11.68 5.83
CA LEU A 66 8.79 10.36 6.25
C LEU A 66 9.29 9.22 5.35
N MET A 67 9.91 9.54 4.21
CA MET A 67 10.32 8.57 3.18
C MET A 67 11.77 8.73 2.73
N LYS A 68 12.48 9.70 3.31
CA LYS A 68 13.81 10.10 2.85
C LYS A 68 14.80 8.95 2.94
N ASP A 69 14.76 8.20 4.05
CA ASP A 69 15.75 7.16 4.32
C ASP A 69 15.50 5.94 3.44
N GLU A 70 14.25 5.53 3.25
CA GLU A 70 13.84 4.45 2.36
C GLU A 70 14.19 4.76 0.90
N LEU A 71 13.91 5.99 0.44
CA LEU A 71 14.24 6.41 -0.93
C LEU A 71 15.76 6.53 -1.14
N THR A 72 16.50 6.97 -0.12
CA THR A 72 17.97 7.02 -0.16
C THR A 72 18.53 5.60 -0.30
N SER A 73 18.08 4.68 0.55
CA SER A 73 18.51 3.29 0.53
C SER A 73 18.16 2.57 -0.78
N LEU A 74 16.99 2.85 -1.37
CA LEU A 74 16.53 2.18 -2.58
C LEU A 74 17.18 2.72 -3.87
N LEU A 75 17.39 4.04 -3.96
CA LEU A 75 17.74 4.70 -5.23
C LEU A 75 19.19 5.19 -5.29
N PHE A 76 19.85 5.37 -4.14
CA PHE A 76 21.16 6.01 -4.07
C PHE A 76 22.22 5.12 -3.42
N ASP A 77 21.87 4.37 -2.38
CA ASP A 77 22.83 3.52 -1.67
C ASP A 77 23.00 2.16 -2.36
N PRO A 78 24.23 1.77 -2.76
CA PRO A 78 24.47 0.46 -3.32
C PRO A 78 24.40 -0.61 -2.22
N VAL A 79 23.86 -1.79 -2.57
CA VAL A 79 23.94 -2.97 -1.71
C VAL A 79 25.41 -3.42 -1.63
N PRO A 80 26.00 -3.55 -0.43
CA PRO A 80 27.36 -4.07 -0.29
C PRO A 80 27.49 -5.48 -0.90
N LEU A 81 28.62 -5.72 -1.57
CA LEU A 81 28.97 -7.02 -2.16
C LEU A 81 29.56 -7.97 -1.12
#